data_AF-A0A0F9MEA8-F1
#
_entry.id   AF-A0A0F9MEA8-F1
#
_cell.length_a   1.000
_cell.length_b   1.000
_cell.length_c   1.000
_cell.angle_alpha   90.00
_cell.angle_beta   90.00
_cell.angle_gamma   90.00
#
_symmetry.space_group_name_H-M   'P 1'
#
loop_
_entity.id
_entity.type
_entity.pdbx_description
1 polymer ?
#
loop_
_entity_poly.entity_id
_entity_poly.type
_entity_poly.pdbx_seq_one_letter_code
_entity_poly.pdbx_strand_id
1 'polypeptide(L)'
;MLHCVSEPIAAREPSRKVPWEEMRAFEPEVVVLMPCGFDAQRAARESACLARLEGWFQLPALRKGRVYAMNGNAYFSRPGPRLVDGLEMLARVLHPERWPHQPSVGSVVPAGRQVL
;
A
#
# COMPACT_ATOMS: atom_id res chain seq x y z
N MET A 1 23.55 9.41 1.33
CA MET A 1 23.49 10.81 0.92
C MET A 1 22.01 11.20 0.98
N LEU A 2 21.65 12.03 1.95
CA LEU A 2 20.26 12.34 2.30
C LEU A 2 19.56 13.07 1.14
N HIS A 3 18.43 12.54 0.67
CA HIS A 3 17.43 13.33 -0.02
C HIS A 3 16.09 13.15 0.70
N CYS A 4 15.68 14.23 1.35
CA CYS A 4 14.37 14.43 1.96
C CYS A 4 13.30 14.33 0.87
N VAL A 5 12.31 13.44 1.03
CA VAL A 5 11.19 13.24 0.07
C VAL A 5 10.10 14.32 0.17
N SER A 6 10.49 15.56 0.44
CA SER A 6 9.61 16.72 0.48
C SER A 6 9.46 17.44 -0.87
N GLU A 7 10.21 17.03 -1.90
CA GLU A 7 10.14 17.60 -3.25
C GLU A 7 9.24 16.74 -4.16
N PRO A 8 8.40 17.36 -5.02
CA PRO A 8 7.58 16.63 -5.98
C PRO A 8 8.48 15.82 -6.90
N ILE A 9 8.16 14.54 -7.09
CA ILE A 9 8.90 13.65 -8.00
C ILE A 9 8.87 14.30 -9.39
N ALA A 10 10.01 14.85 -9.82
CA ALA A 10 10.13 15.43 -11.14
C ALA A 10 9.83 14.34 -12.18
N ALA A 11 9.02 14.68 -13.19
CA ALA A 11 8.65 13.72 -14.23
C ALA A 11 9.91 13.08 -14.84
N ARG A 12 10.00 11.73 -14.80
CA ARG A 12 11.05 10.83 -15.35
C ARG A 12 12.05 10.21 -14.37
N GLU A 13 11.95 10.41 -13.06
CA GLU A 13 12.79 9.64 -12.13
C GLU A 13 12.26 8.21 -11.92
N PRO A 14 13.12 7.17 -11.99
CA PRO A 14 12.71 5.81 -11.72
C PRO A 14 12.36 5.63 -10.24
N SER A 15 11.47 4.67 -9.95
CA SER A 15 11.23 4.25 -8.57
C SER A 15 12.54 3.80 -7.91
N ARG A 16 12.79 4.23 -6.68
CA ARG A 16 13.94 3.78 -5.90
C ARG A 16 13.53 2.85 -4.77
N LYS A 17 14.49 2.05 -4.30
CA LYS A 17 14.34 1.32 -3.04
C LYS A 17 14.44 2.33 -1.89
N VAL A 18 13.47 2.28 -0.99
CA VAL A 18 13.46 3.06 0.25
C VAL A 18 13.98 2.15 1.36
N PRO A 19 15.07 2.51 2.08
CA PRO A 19 15.51 1.78 3.25
C PRO A 19 14.43 1.72 4.32
N TRP A 20 14.40 0.63 5.09
CA TRP A 20 13.39 0.44 6.14
C TRP A 20 13.35 1.60 7.14
N GLU A 21 14.51 2.08 7.60
CA GLU A 21 14.58 3.19 8.55
C GLU A 21 13.97 4.49 8.02
N GLU A 22 14.11 4.75 6.72
CA GLU A 22 13.52 5.92 6.08
C GLU A 22 11.99 5.80 6.02
N MET A 23 11.48 4.62 5.66
CA MET A 23 10.04 4.36 5.66
C MET A 23 9.44 4.43 7.07
N ARG A 24 10.17 3.91 8.08
CA ARG A 24 9.76 3.97 9.48
C ARG A 24 9.70 5.42 9.98
N ALA A 25 10.72 6.22 9.67
CA ALA A 25 10.79 7.62 10.05
C ALA A 25 9.72 8.49 9.36
N PHE A 26 9.21 8.06 8.20
CA PHE A 26 8.11 8.72 7.50
C PHE A 26 6.75 8.55 8.21
N GLU A 27 6.61 7.59 9.12
CA GLU A 27 5.39 7.34 9.90
C GLU A 27 4.11 7.25 9.05
N PRO A 28 4.03 6.33 8.07
CA PRO A 28 2.90 6.26 7.16
C PRO A 28 1.56 6.03 7.88
N GLU A 29 0.56 6.83 7.52
CA GLU A 29 -0.82 6.68 8.00
C GLU A 29 -1.61 5.60 7.24
N VAL A 30 -1.17 5.27 6.03
CA VAL A 30 -1.74 4.21 5.18
C VAL A 30 -0.61 3.46 4.49
N VAL A 31 -0.71 2.13 4.43
CA VAL A 31 0.20 1.28 3.67
C VAL A 31 -0.59 0.46 2.65
N VAL A 32 -0.18 0.52 1.38
CA VAL A 32 -0.76 -0.27 0.29
C VAL A 32 0.30 -1.24 -0.25
N LEU A 33 0.01 -2.53 -0.14
CA LEU A 33 0.85 -3.63 -0.61
C LEU A 33 0.34 -4.08 -1.98
N MET A 34 1.10 -3.76 -3.02
CA MET A 34 0.72 -4.01 -4.42
C MET A 34 1.89 -4.57 -5.24
N PRO A 35 2.49 -5.72 -4.83
CA PRO A 35 3.54 -6.36 -5.61
C PRO A 35 3.04 -6.76 -7.00
N CYS A 36 3.88 -6.59 -8.01
CA CYS A 36 3.57 -7.02 -9.37
C CYS A 36 3.40 -8.54 -9.45
N GLY A 37 2.48 -9.01 -10.30
CA GLY A 37 2.21 -10.43 -10.49
C GLY A 37 1.42 -11.12 -9.37
N PHE A 38 1.03 -10.44 -8.30
CA PHE A 38 0.25 -11.02 -7.19
C PHE A 38 -1.19 -10.50 -7.23
N ASP A 39 -2.14 -11.36 -6.84
CA ASP A 39 -3.46 -10.91 -6.42
C ASP A 39 -3.42 -10.38 -4.97
N ALA A 40 -4.52 -9.76 -4.52
CA ALA A 40 -4.58 -9.16 -3.19
C ALA A 40 -4.42 -10.19 -2.07
N GLN A 41 -4.90 -11.42 -2.26
CA GLN A 41 -4.84 -12.49 -1.26
C GLN A 41 -3.41 -13.01 -1.08
N ARG A 42 -2.69 -13.23 -2.18
CA ARG A 42 -1.27 -13.60 -2.15
C ARG A 42 -0.44 -12.47 -1.58
N ALA A 43 -0.68 -11.22 -2.00
CA ALA A 43 0.02 -10.07 -1.44
C ALA A 43 -0.16 -9.96 0.08
N ALA A 44 -1.37 -10.21 0.59
CA ALA A 44 -1.62 -10.23 2.04
C ALA A 44 -0.84 -11.36 2.75
N ARG A 45 -0.88 -12.59 2.23
CA ARG A 45 -0.15 -13.73 2.82
C ARG A 45 1.37 -13.51 2.87
N GLU A 46 1.94 -13.05 1.77
CA GLU A 46 3.39 -12.84 1.63
C GLU A 46 3.87 -11.65 2.49
N SER A 47 2.97 -10.73 2.85
CA SER A 47 3.27 -9.60 3.73
C SER A 47 3.55 -9.98 5.18
N ALA A 48 3.27 -11.23 5.59
CA ALA A 48 3.54 -11.71 6.94
C ALA A 48 5.03 -11.58 7.34
N CYS A 49 5.95 -11.58 6.37
CA CYS A 49 7.37 -11.38 6.64
C CYS A 49 7.69 -9.98 7.21
N LEU A 50 6.84 -8.97 6.95
CA LEU A 50 7.00 -7.60 7.43
C LEU A 50 6.89 -7.50 8.97
N ALA A 51 6.25 -8.49 9.63
CA ALA A 51 6.21 -8.62 11.08
C ALA A 51 7.60 -8.59 11.75
N ARG A 52 8.63 -9.00 10.99
CA ARG A 52 10.00 -9.12 11.47
C ARG A 52 10.75 -7.79 11.44
N LEU A 53 10.18 -6.76 10.82
CA LEU A 53 10.81 -5.45 10.73
C LEU A 53 10.63 -4.70 12.06
N GLU A 54 11.73 -4.25 12.63
CA GLU A 54 11.72 -3.47 13.87
C GLU A 54 10.88 -2.20 13.67
N GLY A 55 9.90 -1.96 14.53
CA GLY A 55 9.04 -0.79 14.38
C GLY A 55 7.78 -1.00 13.53
N TRP A 56 7.61 -2.17 12.89
CA TRP A 56 6.46 -2.44 12.02
C TRP A 56 5.12 -2.25 12.73
N PHE A 57 4.95 -2.86 13.90
CA PHE A 57 3.72 -2.77 14.70
C PHE A 57 3.47 -1.39 15.30
N GLN A 58 4.51 -0.55 15.35
CA GLN A 58 4.45 0.81 15.89
C GLN A 58 3.95 1.82 14.86
N LEU A 59 3.95 1.48 13.57
CA LEU A 59 3.53 2.38 12.50
C LEU A 59 2.07 2.86 12.70
N PRO A 60 1.77 4.14 12.42
CA PRO A 60 0.40 4.66 12.53
C PRO A 60 -0.60 3.86 11.69
N ALA A 61 -0.22 3.46 10.48
CA ALA A 61 -1.03 2.62 9.61
C ALA A 61 -1.45 1.31 10.27
N LEU A 62 -0.55 0.62 10.98
CA LEU A 62 -0.88 -0.64 11.66
C LEU A 62 -1.80 -0.42 12.84
N ARG A 63 -1.48 0.56 13.70
CA ARG A 63 -2.28 0.89 14.87
C ARG A 63 -3.71 1.29 14.52
N LYS A 64 -3.89 1.96 13.37
CA LYS A 64 -5.21 2.37 12.84
C LYS A 64 -5.85 1.30 11.93
N GLY A 65 -5.21 0.14 11.72
CA GLY A 65 -5.72 -0.92 10.83
C GLY A 65 -5.76 -0.53 9.34
N ARG A 66 -4.98 0.47 8.93
CA ARG A 66 -4.92 1.04 7.58
C ARG A 66 -3.80 0.44 6.73
N VAL A 67 -3.70 -0.89 6.74
CA VAL A 67 -2.78 -1.66 5.88
C VAL A 67 -3.61 -2.54 4.95
N TYR A 68 -3.40 -2.36 3.66
CA TYR A 68 -4.23 -2.98 2.62
C TYR A 68 -3.35 -3.68 1.60
N ALA A 69 -3.70 -4.91 1.24
CA ALA A 69 -3.16 -5.58 0.07
C ALA A 69 -4.12 -5.39 -1.12
N MET A 70 -3.57 -5.03 -2.28
CA MET A 70 -4.34 -4.79 -3.50
C MET A 70 -3.79 -5.63 -4.65
N ASN A 71 -4.65 -6.00 -5.60
CA ASN A 71 -4.24 -6.71 -6.80
C ASN A 71 -3.49 -5.76 -7.77
N GLY A 72 -2.21 -5.54 -7.49
CA GLY A 72 -1.30 -4.72 -8.29
C GLY A 72 -1.29 -5.10 -9.78
N ASN A 73 -1.28 -6.41 -10.04
CA ASN A 73 -1.22 -6.97 -11.39
C ASN A 73 -2.45 -6.65 -12.26
N ALA A 74 -3.66 -6.73 -11.69
CA ALA A 74 -4.90 -6.56 -12.45
C ALA A 74 -5.27 -5.09 -12.70
N TYR A 75 -4.90 -4.19 -11.79
CA TYR A 75 -5.39 -2.81 -11.73
C TYR A 75 -4.33 -1.73 -11.93
N PHE A 76 -3.02 -2.02 -11.75
CA PHE A 76 -1.97 -0.98 -11.78
C PHE A 76 -0.82 -1.29 -12.74
N SER A 77 -0.43 -2.55 -12.87
CA SER A 77 0.71 -2.94 -13.71
C SER A 77 0.36 -3.14 -15.19
N ARG A 78 -0.93 -3.14 -15.54
CA ARG A 78 -1.42 -3.35 -16.91
C ARG A 78 -2.27 -2.15 -17.33
N PRO A 79 -1.74 -1.24 -18.16
CA PRO A 79 -2.50 -0.06 -18.58
C PRO A 79 -3.75 -0.48 -19.35
N GLY A 80 -4.91 -0.01 -18.91
CA GLY A 80 -6.20 -0.35 -19.51
C GLY A 80 -7.38 0.22 -18.71
N PRO A 81 -8.64 -0.05 -19.13
CA PRO A 81 -9.84 0.55 -18.53
C PRO A 81 -9.97 0.32 -17.02
N ARG A 82 -9.47 -0.82 -16.53
CA ARG A 82 -9.48 -1.19 -15.10
C ARG A 82 -8.58 -0.32 -14.22
N LEU A 83 -7.76 0.56 -14.80
CA LEU A 83 -7.02 1.55 -14.03
C LEU A 83 -7.97 2.50 -13.28
N VAL A 84 -9.13 2.80 -13.87
CA VAL A 84 -10.17 3.60 -13.20
C VAL A 84 -10.68 2.86 -11.97
N ASP A 85 -10.96 1.55 -12.08
CA ASP A 85 -11.34 0.74 -10.92
C ASP A 85 -10.25 0.77 -9.84
N GLY A 86 -8.98 0.63 -10.22
CA GLY A 86 -7.83 0.71 -9.31
C GLY A 86 -7.73 2.07 -8.59
N LEU A 87 -7.95 3.16 -9.31
CA LEU A 87 -7.98 4.51 -8.77
C LEU A 87 -9.13 4.68 -7.78
N GLU A 88 -10.33 4.20 -8.10
CA GLU A 88 -11.47 4.25 -7.17
C GLU A 88 -11.20 3.44 -5.90
N MET A 89 -10.55 2.29 -6.01
CA MET A 89 -10.14 1.50 -4.83
C MET A 89 -9.16 2.26 -3.95
N LEU A 90 -8.15 2.93 -4.54
CA LEU A 90 -7.22 3.79 -3.79
C LEU A 90 -7.95 4.94 -3.11
N ALA A 91 -8.86 5.62 -3.81
CA ALA A 91 -9.65 6.72 -3.26
C ALA A 91 -10.42 6.29 -2.00
N ARG A 92 -11.05 5.10 -2.03
CA ARG A 92 -11.79 4.52 -0.90
C ARG A 92 -10.89 4.19 0.30
N VAL A 93 -9.66 3.71 0.05
CA VAL A 93 -8.70 3.37 1.11
C VAL A 93 -8.07 4.62 1.73
N LEU A 94 -7.75 5.61 0.91
CA LEU A 94 -7.11 6.85 1.34
C LEU A 94 -8.10 7.80 2.02
N HIS A 95 -9.32 7.89 1.51
CA HIS A 95 -10.36 8.84 1.91
C HIS A 95 -11.72 8.16 2.17
N PRO A 96 -11.81 7.22 3.13
CA PRO A 96 -13.05 6.48 3.40
C PRO A 96 -14.23 7.39 3.79
N GLU A 97 -13.96 8.57 4.36
CA GLU A 97 -14.94 9.58 4.72
C GLU A 97 -15.60 10.24 3.50
N ARG A 98 -14.94 10.21 2.34
CA ARG A 98 -15.45 10.75 1.07
C ARG A 98 -16.01 9.67 0.15
N TRP A 99 -15.55 8.42 0.28
CA TRP A 99 -15.99 7.28 -0.53
C TRP A 99 -16.39 6.07 0.35
N PRO A 100 -17.59 6.07 0.95
CA PRO A 100 -17.99 5.07 1.94
C PRO A 100 -18.29 3.66 1.39
N HIS A 101 -18.45 3.50 0.06
CA HIS A 101 -18.71 2.19 -0.53
C HIS A 101 -17.44 1.32 -0.55
N GLN A 102 -17.55 0.05 -0.18
CA GLN A 102 -16.41 -0.87 -0.17
C GLN A 102 -16.00 -1.31 -1.58
N PRO A 103 -14.70 -1.51 -1.85
CA PRO A 103 -14.22 -2.16 -3.06
C PRO A 103 -14.86 -3.54 -3.28
N SER A 104 -14.88 -3.99 -4.53
CA SER A 104 -15.32 -5.36 -4.86
C SER A 104 -14.52 -6.41 -4.08
N VAL A 105 -15.20 -7.43 -3.57
CA VAL A 105 -14.60 -8.48 -2.73
C VAL A 105 -13.39 -9.12 -3.43
N GLY A 106 -12.26 -9.20 -2.72
CA GLY A 106 -11.03 -9.82 -3.22
C GLY A 106 -10.09 -8.89 -4.02
N SER A 107 -10.50 -7.66 -4.33
CA SER A 107 -9.64 -6.65 -4.95
C SER A 107 -8.75 -5.91 -3.95
N VAL A 108 -9.26 -5.78 -2.71
CA VAL A 108 -8.59 -5.18 -1.54
C VAL A 108 -8.77 -6.12 -0.35
N VAL A 109 -7.68 -6.41 0.36
CA VAL A 109 -7.66 -7.27 1.55
C VAL A 109 -7.02 -6.50 2.70
N PRO A 110 -7.69 -6.32 3.86
CA PRO A 110 -7.05 -5.80 5.04
C PRO A 110 -5.91 -6.72 5.48
N ALA A 111 -4.67 -6.21 5.49
CA ALA A 111 -3.49 -6.97 5.88
C ALA A 111 -3.08 -6.71 7.34
N GLY A 112 -3.65 -5.69 8.00
CA GLY A 112 -3.27 -5.29 9.36
C GLY A 112 -3.56 -6.30 10.48
N ARG A 113 -4.40 -7.32 10.24
CA ARG A 113 -4.72 -8.37 11.24
C ARG A 113 -4.03 -9.71 11.01
N GLN A 114 -3.45 -9.96 9.83
CA GLN A 114 -2.78 -11.24 9.52
C GLN A 114 -1.33 -11.31 10.03
N VAL A 115 -0.91 -10.29 10.79
CA VAL A 115 0.45 -10.11 11.28
C VAL A 115 0.50 -10.09 12.82
N LEU A 116 -0.65 -10.26 13.49
CA LEU A 116 -0.75 -10.49 14.94
C LEU A 116 -0.83 -11.99 15.24
#